data_AF-A0A507CYZ9-F1
#
_entry.id   AF-A0A507CYZ9-F1
#
_cell.length_a   1.000
_cell.length_b   1.000
_cell.length_c   1.000
_cell.angle_alpha   90.00
_cell.angle_beta   90.00
_cell.angle_gamma   90.00
#
_symmetry.space_group_name_H-M   'P 1'
#
loop_
_entity.id
_entity.type
_entity.pdbx_description
1 polymer ?
#
loop_
_entity_poly.entity_id
_entity_poly.type
_entity_poly.pdbx_seq_one_letter_code
_entity_poly.pdbx_strand_id
1 'polypeptide(L)'
;MQASAPTEPSSELLSEIFTLFLQRRLDEATALLTPYILATSPPVWILYLRIAAERTIAQGGAAWQQCIQAFGGVGYIPADVLVPGIQLLLRQALHEHARDAFEAWLSLQDDAFFQSLLATPSGPEAVAYDRLVELYVLHVLPTLADWTCAHEFLADNDTVGAAKREVLMKHVRKLREVIMAALDAAVTSSHLDQTRGLAPSITTPSAPATNSSTRELDTTTIPISALKPPPGPNASNVGSNQSNQILGQELSLKTLASPTLQLFMLLSPIAGLLLVLATREPFKSRFRALLSSGPGQFLVLVWNKICQTAKMGMNVQTF
;
A
#
# COMPACT_ATOMS: atom_id res chain seq x y z
N MET A 1 39.19 -11.68 -17.32
CA MET A 1 39.43 -10.63 -16.31
C MET A 1 38.15 -10.50 -15.49
N GLN A 2 38.11 -11.06 -14.28
CA GLN A 2 37.01 -10.82 -13.35
C GLN A 2 37.20 -9.41 -12.79
N ALA A 3 36.30 -8.49 -13.12
CA ALA A 3 36.26 -7.20 -12.44
C ALA A 3 35.92 -7.48 -10.98
N SER A 4 36.80 -7.04 -10.06
CA SER A 4 36.55 -7.14 -8.63
C SER A 4 35.21 -6.45 -8.33
N ALA A 5 34.28 -7.16 -7.69
CA ALA A 5 33.03 -6.55 -7.25
C ALA A 5 33.35 -5.41 -6.27
N PRO A 6 32.66 -4.25 -6.38
CA PRO A 6 32.87 -3.14 -5.46
C PRO A 6 32.49 -3.58 -4.04
N THR A 7 33.44 -3.48 -3.11
CA THR A 7 33.32 -4.13 -1.80
C THR A 7 32.32 -3.41 -0.88
N GLU A 8 32.25 -2.08 -0.89
CA GLU A 8 31.22 -1.29 -0.20
C GLU A 8 31.09 0.11 -0.85
N PRO A 9 29.90 0.74 -0.84
CA PRO A 9 29.75 2.12 -1.28
C PRO A 9 30.44 3.09 -0.31
N SER A 10 31.08 4.15 -0.84
CA SER A 10 31.63 5.20 0.01
C SER A 10 30.53 5.93 0.77
N SER A 11 30.86 6.50 1.93
CA SER A 11 29.93 7.31 2.73
C SER A 11 29.40 8.52 1.95
N GLU A 12 30.23 9.11 1.09
CA GLU A 12 29.86 10.19 0.17
C GLU A 12 28.77 9.74 -0.81
N LEU A 13 28.92 8.55 -1.39
CA LEU A 13 27.93 8.00 -2.31
C LEU A 13 26.61 7.70 -1.59
N LEU A 14 26.65 7.13 -0.38
CA LEU A 14 25.42 6.89 0.40
C LEU A 14 24.70 8.21 0.73
N SER A 15 25.45 9.28 1.04
CA SER A 15 24.90 10.62 1.26
C SER A 15 24.24 11.18 -0.01
N GLU A 16 24.87 10.98 -1.18
CA GLU A 16 24.30 11.39 -2.47
C GLU A 16 23.01 10.61 -2.78
N ILE A 17 23.00 9.29 -2.61
CA ILE A 17 21.81 8.45 -2.83
C ILE A 17 20.68 8.86 -1.87
N PHE A 18 21.01 9.14 -0.61
CA PHE A 18 20.04 9.66 0.36
C PHE A 18 19.48 11.03 -0.06
N THR A 19 20.34 11.92 -0.56
CA THR A 19 19.91 13.21 -1.10
C THR A 19 18.95 13.05 -2.28
N LEU A 20 19.25 12.14 -3.22
CA LEU A 20 18.36 11.82 -4.35
C LEU A 20 17.04 11.22 -3.89
N PHE A 21 17.05 10.36 -2.87
CA PHE A 21 15.85 9.81 -2.25
C PHE A 21 14.96 10.91 -1.66
N LEU A 22 15.53 11.87 -0.91
CA LEU A 22 14.80 13.01 -0.37
C LEU A 22 14.24 13.92 -1.46
N GLN A 23 14.96 14.09 -2.57
CA GLN A 23 14.51 14.83 -3.76
C GLN A 23 13.46 14.09 -4.60
N ARG A 24 13.01 12.90 -4.16
CA ARG A 24 12.09 12.02 -4.90
C ARG A 24 12.61 11.56 -6.28
N ARG A 25 13.92 11.63 -6.51
CA ARG A 25 14.60 11.11 -7.73
C ARG A 25 14.91 9.61 -7.56
N LEU A 26 13.86 8.82 -7.40
CA LEU A 26 13.95 7.41 -6.98
C LEU A 26 14.65 6.52 -8.01
N ASP A 27 14.48 6.80 -9.30
CA ASP A 27 15.09 6.02 -10.39
C ASP A 27 16.61 6.15 -10.38
N GLU A 28 17.11 7.38 -10.20
CA GLU A 28 18.54 7.68 -10.12
C GLU A 28 19.17 7.12 -8.84
N ALA A 29 18.50 7.32 -7.70
CA ALA A 29 18.93 6.72 -6.43
C ALA A 29 19.04 5.19 -6.54
N THR A 30 18.07 4.54 -7.21
CA THR A 30 18.11 3.09 -7.44
C THR A 30 19.26 2.70 -8.38
N ALA A 31 19.46 3.45 -9.46
CA ALA A 31 20.53 3.16 -10.43
C ALA A 31 21.92 3.23 -9.78
N LEU A 32 22.16 4.22 -8.91
CA LEU A 32 23.40 4.33 -8.14
C LEU A 32 23.57 3.23 -7.10
N LEU A 33 22.47 2.76 -6.50
CA LEU A 33 22.52 1.73 -5.44
C LEU A 33 22.67 0.31 -6.00
N THR A 34 22.15 0.05 -7.21
CA THR A 34 22.08 -1.29 -7.84
C THR A 34 23.42 -2.06 -7.86
N PRO A 35 24.57 -1.45 -8.18
CA PRO A 35 25.85 -2.17 -8.18
C PRO A 35 26.28 -2.71 -6.81
N TYR A 36 25.76 -2.14 -5.71
CA TYR A 36 26.15 -2.46 -4.34
C TYR A 36 25.20 -3.43 -3.64
N ILE A 37 24.08 -3.77 -4.26
CA ILE A 37 23.06 -4.67 -3.69
C ILE A 37 23.65 -6.06 -3.39
N LEU A 38 24.62 -6.50 -4.19
CA LEU A 38 25.31 -7.78 -4.00
C LEU A 38 26.26 -7.80 -2.80
N ALA A 39 26.63 -6.65 -2.25
CA ALA A 39 27.54 -6.57 -1.10
C ALA A 39 26.89 -6.94 0.23
N THR A 40 25.56 -7.22 0.27
CA THR A 40 24.81 -7.63 1.48
C THR A 40 24.94 -6.67 2.68
N SER A 41 25.33 -5.42 2.46
CA SER A 41 25.49 -4.43 3.52
C SER A 41 24.11 -3.94 4.01
N PRO A 42 23.77 -4.05 5.32
CA PRO A 42 22.45 -3.68 5.83
C PRO A 42 21.99 -2.25 5.49
N PRO A 43 22.83 -1.20 5.59
CA PRO A 43 22.41 0.17 5.24
C PRO A 43 21.99 0.33 3.78
N VAL A 44 22.67 -0.38 2.86
CA VAL A 44 22.35 -0.40 1.42
C VAL A 44 20.97 -1.00 1.21
N TRP A 45 20.69 -2.14 1.84
CA TRP A 45 19.40 -2.82 1.74
C TRP A 45 18.26 -2.04 2.38
N ILE A 46 18.48 -1.41 3.54
CA ILE A 46 17.49 -0.55 4.18
C ILE A 46 17.08 0.58 3.23
N LEU A 47 18.04 1.25 2.60
CA LEU A 47 17.77 2.33 1.66
C LEU A 47 17.09 1.82 0.39
N TYR A 48 17.55 0.69 -0.15
CA TYR A 48 16.96 0.07 -1.34
C TYR A 48 15.49 -0.29 -1.14
N LEU A 49 15.16 -0.96 -0.03
CA LEU A 49 13.78 -1.35 0.30
C LEU A 49 12.89 -0.14 0.55
N ARG A 50 13.41 0.93 1.17
CA ARG A 50 12.68 2.20 1.35
C ARG A 50 12.40 2.90 0.03
N ILE A 51 13.39 2.96 -0.88
CA ILE A 51 13.21 3.48 -2.23
C ILE A 51 12.14 2.65 -2.96
N ALA A 52 12.24 1.32 -2.90
CA ALA A 52 11.26 0.42 -3.51
C ALA A 52 9.84 0.60 -2.94
N ALA A 53 9.71 0.93 -1.66
CA ALA A 53 8.42 1.17 -1.00
C ALA A 53 7.75 2.48 -1.43
N GLU A 54 8.54 3.47 -1.87
CA GLU A 54 8.04 4.72 -2.44
C GLU A 54 7.79 4.61 -3.96
N ARG A 55 8.44 3.66 -4.64
CA ARG A 55 8.16 3.36 -6.05
C ARG A 55 6.81 2.67 -6.19
N THR A 56 6.24 2.76 -7.38
CA THR A 56 4.89 2.25 -7.69
C THR A 56 4.71 0.79 -7.28
N ILE A 57 3.48 0.43 -6.88
CA ILE A 57 3.10 -0.87 -6.28
C ILE A 57 3.58 -2.08 -7.10
N ALA A 58 3.72 -1.94 -8.42
CA ALA A 58 4.04 -3.04 -9.32
C ALA A 58 5.46 -3.65 -9.14
N GLN A 59 6.43 -2.92 -8.58
CA GLN A 59 7.84 -3.39 -8.57
C GLN A 59 8.34 -3.95 -7.24
N GLY A 60 7.73 -3.61 -6.11
CA GLY A 60 8.41 -3.91 -4.85
C GLY A 60 8.30 -5.37 -4.40
N GLY A 61 7.41 -6.19 -4.97
CA GLY A 61 7.47 -7.65 -4.80
C GLY A 61 8.81 -8.22 -5.29
N ALA A 62 9.36 -7.70 -6.39
CA ALA A 62 10.65 -8.12 -6.91
C ALA A 62 11.81 -7.68 -6.00
N ALA A 63 11.75 -6.47 -5.45
CA ALA A 63 12.76 -5.96 -4.51
C ALA A 63 12.84 -6.81 -3.23
N TRP A 64 11.68 -7.23 -2.71
CA TRP A 64 11.63 -8.13 -1.56
C TRP A 64 12.27 -9.50 -1.84
N GLN A 65 11.94 -10.10 -2.99
CA GLN A 65 12.52 -11.38 -3.39
C GLN A 65 14.05 -11.30 -3.61
N GLN A 66 14.53 -10.20 -4.20
CA GLN A 66 15.97 -9.95 -4.34
C GLN A 66 16.66 -9.83 -2.97
N CYS A 67 16.02 -9.18 -1.99
CA CYS A 67 16.53 -9.10 -0.62
C CYS A 67 16.68 -10.48 0.01
N ILE A 68 15.64 -11.31 -0.06
CA ILE A 68 15.69 -12.68 0.47
C ILE A 68 16.82 -13.48 -0.17
N GLN A 69 16.94 -13.40 -1.50
CA GLN A 69 17.99 -14.11 -2.23
C GLN A 69 19.39 -13.65 -1.84
N ALA A 70 19.60 -12.34 -1.66
CA ALA A 70 20.90 -11.78 -1.32
C ALA A 70 21.39 -12.22 0.07
N PHE A 71 20.50 -12.30 1.05
CA PHE A 71 20.83 -12.80 2.40
C PHE A 71 20.82 -14.34 2.49
N GLY A 72 20.45 -15.06 1.42
CA GLY A 72 20.41 -16.52 1.41
C GLY A 72 19.20 -17.13 2.13
N GLY A 73 18.15 -16.34 2.35
CA GLY A 73 16.91 -16.78 3.01
C GLY A 73 16.40 -15.77 4.02
N VAL A 74 15.12 -15.92 4.42
CA VAL A 74 14.45 -14.97 5.32
C VAL A 74 15.10 -14.95 6.71
N GLY A 75 15.49 -16.10 7.28
CA GLY A 75 16.06 -16.18 8.63
C GLY A 75 17.43 -15.51 8.80
N TYR A 76 18.16 -15.29 7.70
CA TYR A 76 19.47 -14.64 7.71
C TYR A 76 19.38 -13.11 7.53
N ILE A 77 18.18 -12.56 7.35
CA ILE A 77 17.98 -11.12 7.19
C ILE A 77 18.12 -10.45 8.57
N PRO A 78 19.01 -9.45 8.71
CA PRO A 78 19.10 -8.65 9.93
C PRO A 78 17.77 -7.96 10.27
N ALA A 79 17.43 -7.85 11.55
CA ALA A 79 16.15 -7.29 12.01
C ALA A 79 15.89 -5.87 11.48
N ASP A 80 16.93 -5.04 11.39
CA ASP A 80 16.89 -3.68 10.87
C ASP A 80 16.59 -3.59 9.36
N VAL A 81 17.02 -4.59 8.59
CA VAL A 81 16.69 -4.76 7.15
C VAL A 81 15.28 -5.34 6.99
N LEU A 82 14.86 -6.22 7.89
CA LEU A 82 13.53 -6.81 7.84
C LEU A 82 12.43 -5.76 8.04
N VAL A 83 12.63 -4.76 8.90
CA VAL A 83 11.66 -3.68 9.16
C VAL A 83 11.17 -3.00 7.87
N PRO A 84 12.03 -2.41 7.02
CA PRO A 84 11.61 -1.82 5.76
C PRO A 84 11.07 -2.85 4.75
N GLY A 85 11.51 -4.12 4.83
CA GLY A 85 10.94 -5.21 4.04
C GLY A 85 9.47 -5.49 4.37
N ILE A 86 9.12 -5.57 5.66
CA ILE A 86 7.72 -5.70 6.11
C ILE A 86 6.91 -4.46 5.73
N GLN A 87 7.48 -3.26 5.90
CA GLN A 87 6.81 -2.01 5.48
C GLN A 87 6.52 -1.98 3.97
N LEU A 88 7.46 -2.46 3.15
CA LEU A 88 7.29 -2.59 1.71
C LEU A 88 6.10 -3.50 1.36
N LEU A 89 6.01 -4.67 1.98
CA LEU A 89 4.91 -5.61 1.80
C LEU A 89 3.57 -5.03 2.25
N LEU A 90 3.55 -4.34 3.40
CA LEU A 90 2.35 -3.65 3.90
C LEU A 90 1.86 -2.56 2.94
N ARG A 91 2.76 -1.76 2.36
CA ARG A 91 2.37 -0.72 1.37
C ARG A 91 1.82 -1.29 0.07
N GLN A 92 2.16 -2.54 -0.26
CA GLN A 92 1.61 -3.25 -1.42
C GLN A 92 0.34 -4.03 -1.10
N ALA A 93 -0.20 -3.89 0.11
CA ALA A 93 -1.32 -4.68 0.61
C ALA A 93 -1.07 -6.21 0.58
N LEU A 94 0.20 -6.64 0.64
CA LEU A 94 0.60 -8.04 0.71
C LEU A 94 0.69 -8.51 2.17
N HIS A 95 -0.40 -8.37 2.91
CA HIS A 95 -0.43 -8.60 4.36
C HIS A 95 -0.12 -10.07 4.74
N GLU A 96 -0.59 -11.04 3.95
CA GLU A 96 -0.29 -12.46 4.17
C GLU A 96 1.21 -12.74 4.02
N HIS A 97 1.86 -12.18 2.99
CA HIS A 97 3.30 -12.34 2.79
C HIS A 97 4.11 -11.65 3.89
N ALA A 98 3.62 -10.52 4.41
CA ALA A 98 4.24 -9.84 5.54
C ALA A 98 4.17 -10.67 6.82
N ARG A 99 3.02 -11.32 7.09
CA ARG A 99 2.86 -12.26 8.21
C ARG A 99 3.82 -13.43 8.06
N ASP A 100 3.76 -14.12 6.92
CA ASP A 100 4.54 -15.32 6.67
C ASP A 100 6.05 -15.03 6.74
N ALA A 101 6.50 -13.87 6.23
CA ALA A 101 7.89 -13.44 6.33
C ALA A 101 8.33 -13.17 7.78
N PHE A 102 7.51 -12.48 8.57
CA PHE A 102 7.82 -12.19 9.98
C PHE A 102 7.86 -13.47 10.81
N GLU A 103 6.85 -14.35 10.68
CA GLU A 103 6.79 -15.61 11.41
C GLU A 103 7.94 -16.56 11.01
N ALA A 104 8.24 -16.66 9.71
CA ALA A 104 9.36 -17.46 9.23
C ALA A 104 10.70 -16.92 9.77
N TRP A 105 10.90 -15.61 9.75
CA TRP A 105 12.09 -14.99 10.33
C TRP A 105 12.21 -15.31 11.83
N LEU A 106 11.13 -15.11 12.58
CA LEU A 106 11.12 -15.30 14.03
C LEU A 106 11.39 -16.76 14.42
N SER A 107 10.81 -17.73 13.69
CA SER A 107 11.02 -19.15 13.94
C SER A 107 12.45 -19.66 13.68
N LEU A 108 13.25 -18.87 12.95
CA LEU A 108 14.64 -19.19 12.62
C LEU A 108 15.65 -18.50 13.55
N GLN A 109 15.20 -17.64 14.47
CA GLN A 109 16.08 -17.00 15.45
C GLN A 109 16.44 -17.97 16.56
N ASP A 110 17.68 -17.91 17.05
CA ASP A 110 18.18 -18.75 18.13
C ASP A 110 18.05 -18.07 19.52
N ASP A 111 18.26 -18.84 20.59
CA ASP A 111 18.22 -18.31 21.96
C ASP A 111 19.29 -17.22 22.19
N ALA A 112 20.42 -17.30 21.47
CA ALA A 112 21.51 -16.33 21.58
C ALA A 112 21.08 -14.95 21.09
N PHE A 113 20.30 -14.88 20.02
CA PHE A 113 19.66 -13.64 19.56
C PHE A 113 18.77 -13.04 20.65
N PHE A 114 17.83 -13.80 21.23
CA PHE A 114 16.95 -13.25 22.28
C PHE A 114 17.73 -12.82 23.54
N GLN A 115 18.78 -13.56 23.90
CA GLN A 115 19.68 -13.17 24.99
C GLN A 115 20.41 -11.85 24.69
N SER A 116 20.82 -11.59 23.44
CA SER A 116 21.44 -10.32 23.05
C SER A 116 20.47 -9.14 23.20
N LEU A 117 19.20 -9.33 22.82
CA LEU A 117 18.14 -8.33 22.96
C LEU A 117 17.90 -7.96 24.42
N LEU A 118 17.84 -8.96 25.31
CA LEU A 118 17.64 -8.76 26.74
C LEU A 118 18.86 -8.12 27.41
N ALA A 119 20.08 -8.46 26.96
CA ALA A 119 21.31 -7.87 27.49
C ALA A 119 21.45 -6.39 27.12
N THR A 120 21.01 -6.00 25.92
CA THR A 120 21.11 -4.62 25.42
C THR A 120 19.75 -4.09 24.97
N PRO A 121 18.83 -3.78 25.90
CA PRO A 121 17.44 -3.42 25.56
C PRO A 121 17.30 -2.09 24.81
N SER A 122 18.35 -1.26 24.79
CA SER A 122 18.42 -0.01 24.01
C SER A 122 19.33 -0.11 22.78
N GLY A 123 19.79 -1.32 22.46
CA GLY A 123 20.64 -1.58 21.30
C GLY A 123 19.87 -1.47 19.99
N PRO A 124 20.56 -1.29 18.85
CA PRO A 124 19.92 -1.15 17.55
C PRO A 124 19.07 -2.38 17.18
N GLU A 125 19.54 -3.59 17.50
CA GLU A 125 18.80 -4.84 17.28
C GLU A 125 17.52 -4.90 18.11
N ALA A 126 17.60 -4.54 19.41
CA ALA A 126 16.43 -4.47 20.29
C ALA A 126 15.40 -3.48 19.76
N VAL A 127 15.82 -2.29 19.33
CA VAL A 127 14.93 -1.28 18.72
C VAL A 127 14.30 -1.78 17.41
N ALA A 128 15.08 -2.49 16.57
CA ALA A 128 14.57 -3.06 15.33
C ALA A 128 13.54 -4.16 15.59
N TYR A 129 13.82 -5.09 16.50
CA TYR A 129 12.88 -6.14 16.93
C TYR A 129 11.60 -5.54 17.49
N ASP A 130 11.72 -4.57 18.38
CA ASP A 130 10.62 -3.80 18.95
C ASP A 130 9.73 -3.17 17.88
N ARG A 131 10.34 -2.70 16.78
CA ARG A 131 9.63 -2.13 15.64
C ARG A 131 8.96 -3.20 14.79
N LEU A 132 9.59 -4.37 14.62
CA LEU A 132 8.98 -5.51 13.93
C LEU A 132 7.74 -6.00 14.68
N VAL A 133 7.81 -6.15 16.01
CA VAL A 133 6.66 -6.55 16.84
C VAL A 133 5.52 -5.52 16.72
N GLU A 134 5.84 -4.23 16.76
CA GLU A 134 4.84 -3.18 16.57
C GLU A 134 4.17 -3.28 15.18
N LEU A 135 4.96 -3.46 14.11
CA LEU A 135 4.44 -3.62 12.76
C LEU A 135 3.55 -4.86 12.63
N TYR A 136 3.99 -5.98 13.19
CA TYR A 136 3.28 -7.24 13.15
C TYR A 136 1.91 -7.13 13.83
N VAL A 137 1.91 -6.62 15.06
CA VAL A 137 0.72 -6.62 15.92
C VAL A 137 -0.26 -5.47 15.59
N LEU A 138 0.23 -4.32 15.14
CA LEU A 138 -0.63 -3.16 14.86
C LEU A 138 -1.02 -3.01 13.38
N HIS A 139 -0.29 -3.63 12.46
CA HIS A 139 -0.54 -3.45 11.02
C HIS A 139 -0.76 -4.76 10.27
N VAL A 140 -0.01 -5.83 10.55
CA VAL A 140 -0.17 -7.10 9.83
C VAL A 140 -1.43 -7.84 10.30
N LEU A 141 -1.47 -8.24 11.57
CA LEU A 141 -2.55 -9.05 12.13
C LEU A 141 -3.92 -8.36 12.11
N PRO A 142 -4.04 -7.06 12.44
CA PRO A 142 -5.32 -6.36 12.37
C PRO A 142 -5.93 -6.33 10.96
N THR A 143 -5.10 -6.16 9.93
CA THR A 143 -5.59 -6.16 8.54
C THR A 143 -6.04 -7.55 8.09
N LEU A 144 -5.46 -8.61 8.65
CA LEU A 144 -5.91 -9.99 8.45
C LEU A 144 -7.11 -10.37 9.34
N ALA A 145 -7.50 -9.50 10.28
CA ALA A 145 -8.50 -9.73 11.31
C ALA A 145 -8.15 -10.84 12.33
N ASP A 146 -6.86 -11.15 12.48
CA ASP A 146 -6.34 -12.19 13.38
C ASP A 146 -6.04 -11.63 14.78
N TRP A 147 -7.08 -11.08 15.43
CA TRP A 147 -6.97 -10.39 16.73
C TRP A 147 -6.53 -11.29 17.89
N THR A 148 -6.93 -12.56 17.85
CA THR A 148 -6.57 -13.54 18.89
C THR A 148 -5.07 -13.81 18.86
N CYS A 149 -4.52 -14.02 17.67
CA CYS A 149 -3.08 -14.21 17.47
C CYS A 149 -2.29 -13.00 17.97
N ALA A 150 -2.76 -11.78 17.69
CA ALA A 150 -2.11 -10.55 18.18
C ALA A 150 -2.04 -10.48 19.71
N HIS A 151 -3.10 -10.93 20.39
CA HIS A 151 -3.16 -10.96 21.85
C HIS A 151 -2.28 -12.07 22.43
N GLU A 152 -2.39 -13.30 21.91
CA GLU A 152 -1.58 -14.44 22.35
C GLU A 152 -0.09 -14.16 22.15
N PHE A 153 0.30 -13.68 20.97
CA PHE A 153 1.68 -13.28 20.68
C PHE A 153 2.21 -12.27 21.69
N LEU A 154 1.46 -11.20 21.99
CA LEU A 154 1.90 -10.24 23.00
C LEU A 154 1.94 -10.83 24.40
N ALA A 155 1.00 -11.69 24.78
CA ALA A 155 0.95 -12.30 26.11
C ALA A 155 2.17 -13.18 26.39
N ASP A 156 2.61 -13.94 25.37
CA ASP A 156 3.70 -14.90 25.47
C ASP A 156 5.08 -14.26 25.18
N ASN A 157 5.12 -13.07 24.57
CA ASN A 157 6.37 -12.38 24.27
C ASN A 157 6.94 -11.65 25.49
N ASP A 158 7.97 -12.22 26.09
CA ASP A 158 8.71 -11.67 27.23
C ASP A 158 9.86 -10.73 26.83
N THR A 159 10.30 -10.81 25.58
CA THR A 159 11.41 -10.03 25.02
C THR A 159 11.05 -8.54 24.94
N VAL A 160 9.81 -8.22 24.59
CA VAL A 160 9.31 -6.84 24.62
C VAL A 160 9.04 -6.41 26.06
N GLY A 161 9.60 -5.26 26.45
CA GLY A 161 9.43 -4.73 27.80
C GLY A 161 7.96 -4.60 28.22
N ALA A 162 7.66 -4.98 29.46
CA ALA A 162 6.28 -5.09 29.97
C ALA A 162 5.44 -3.81 29.78
N ALA A 163 6.05 -2.64 29.96
CA ALA A 163 5.38 -1.36 29.74
C ALA A 163 4.95 -1.16 28.28
N LYS A 164 5.84 -1.49 27.33
CA LYS A 164 5.55 -1.38 25.90
C LYS A 164 4.52 -2.42 25.45
N ARG A 165 4.63 -3.66 25.94
CA ARG A 165 3.63 -4.72 25.72
C ARG A 165 2.22 -4.29 26.15
N GLU A 166 2.08 -3.68 27.33
CA GLU A 166 0.77 -3.18 27.81
C GLU A 166 0.22 -2.05 26.91
N VAL A 167 1.08 -1.14 26.43
CA VAL A 167 0.67 -0.10 25.47
C VAL A 167 0.19 -0.72 24.15
N LEU A 168 0.92 -1.69 23.61
CA LEU A 168 0.53 -2.40 22.39
C LEU A 168 -0.79 -3.15 22.57
N MET A 169 -0.98 -3.85 23.70
CA MET A 169 -2.25 -4.52 24.04
C MET A 169 -3.44 -3.56 24.06
N LYS A 170 -3.25 -2.35 24.64
CA LYS A 170 -4.29 -1.30 24.63
C LYS A 170 -4.59 -0.83 23.21
N HIS A 171 -3.57 -0.66 22.37
CA HIS A 171 -3.74 -0.25 20.98
C HIS A 171 -4.49 -1.30 20.16
N VAL A 172 -4.16 -2.59 20.30
CA VAL A 172 -4.86 -3.69 19.62
C VAL A 172 -6.35 -3.70 19.98
N ARG A 173 -6.68 -3.58 21.27
CA ARG A 173 -8.08 -3.52 21.74
C ARG A 173 -8.83 -2.35 21.12
N LYS A 174 -8.24 -1.14 21.18
CA LYS A 174 -8.84 0.06 20.60
C LYS A 174 -9.03 -0.08 19.08
N LEU A 175 -8.04 -0.63 18.38
CA LEU A 175 -8.11 -0.81 16.93
C LEU A 175 -9.22 -1.79 16.55
N ARG A 176 -9.37 -2.89 17.31
CA ARG A 176 -10.46 -3.85 17.15
C ARG A 176 -11.82 -3.19 17.34
N GLU A 177 -12.00 -2.41 18.40
CA GLU A 177 -13.25 -1.68 18.68
C GLU A 177 -13.61 -0.74 17.53
N VAL A 178 -12.64 0.05 17.03
CA VAL A 178 -12.86 0.98 15.91
C VAL A 178 -13.27 0.25 14.63
N ILE A 179 -12.57 -0.84 14.27
CA ILE A 179 -12.87 -1.60 13.06
C ILE A 179 -14.23 -2.30 13.17
N MET A 180 -14.56 -2.88 14.33
CA MET A 180 -15.87 -3.50 14.56
C MET A 180 -17.01 -2.48 14.50
N ALA A 181 -16.85 -1.31 15.14
CA ALA A 181 -17.85 -0.24 15.09
C ALA A 181 -18.07 0.29 13.65
N ALA A 182 -16.99 0.42 12.88
CA ALA A 182 -17.09 0.82 11.47
C ALA A 182 -17.84 -0.22 10.62
N LEU A 183 -17.64 -1.51 10.90
CA LEU A 183 -18.36 -2.59 10.23
C LEU A 183 -19.86 -2.57 10.56
N ASP A 184 -20.22 -2.40 11.83
CA ASP A 184 -21.63 -2.33 12.27
C ASP A 184 -22.35 -1.10 11.68
N ALA A 185 -21.66 0.04 11.58
CA ALA A 185 -22.17 1.24 10.94
C ALA A 185 -22.42 1.03 9.43
N ALA A 186 -21.52 0.33 8.73
CA ALA A 186 -21.66 0.01 7.31
C ALA A 186 -22.81 -0.96 7.03
N VAL A 187 -23.09 -1.89 7.94
CA VAL A 187 -24.25 -2.79 7.82
C VAL A 187 -25.56 -2.02 8.01
N THR A 188 -25.62 -1.13 8.98
CA THR A 188 -26.85 -0.37 9.31
C THR A 188 -27.25 0.61 8.20
N SER A 189 -26.30 1.27 7.55
CA SER A 189 -26.58 2.22 6.46
C SER A 189 -27.18 1.55 5.22
N SER A 190 -26.80 0.30 4.92
CA SER A 190 -27.32 -0.43 3.76
C SER A 190 -28.81 -0.77 3.82
N HIS A 191 -29.40 -0.81 5.03
CA HIS A 191 -30.79 -1.20 5.22
C HIS A 191 -31.78 -0.02 5.05
N LEU A 192 -31.33 1.23 5.17
CA LEU A 192 -32.21 2.41 5.11
C LEU A 192 -32.53 2.87 3.68
N ASP A 193 -31.73 2.49 2.69
CA ASP A 193 -32.00 2.85 1.28
C ASP A 193 -33.00 1.92 0.59
N GLN A 194 -33.31 0.74 1.15
CA GLN A 194 -34.16 -0.25 0.50
C GLN A 194 -35.68 -0.02 0.70
N THR A 195 -36.08 0.87 1.61
CA THR A 195 -37.52 1.14 1.92
C THR A 195 -38.14 2.34 1.20
N ARG A 196 -37.41 3.03 0.30
CA ARG A 196 -37.96 4.21 -0.42
C ARG A 196 -38.59 3.92 -1.79
N GLY A 197 -38.76 2.65 -2.17
CA GLY A 197 -39.13 2.23 -3.52
C GLY A 197 -40.60 1.87 -3.79
N LEU A 198 -41.54 2.06 -2.86
CA LEU A 198 -42.96 1.75 -3.09
C LEU A 198 -43.88 2.84 -2.51
N ALA A 199 -43.97 3.97 -3.22
CA ALA A 199 -45.12 4.87 -3.11
C ALA A 199 -45.88 4.88 -4.46
N PRO A 200 -47.21 4.78 -4.47
CA PRO A 200 -48.02 4.81 -5.69
C PRO A 200 -48.11 6.23 -6.25
N SER A 201 -47.97 6.35 -7.57
CA SER A 201 -48.22 7.58 -8.33
C SER A 201 -49.66 8.06 -8.14
N ILE A 202 -49.85 9.21 -7.48
CA ILE A 202 -51.08 10.00 -7.59
C ILE A 202 -50.71 11.47 -7.80
N THR A 203 -51.09 11.94 -8.99
CA THR A 203 -51.41 13.27 -9.50
C THR A 203 -51.16 14.55 -8.70
N THR A 204 -50.55 15.50 -9.43
CA THR A 204 -50.58 16.99 -9.37
C THR A 204 -51.91 17.62 -8.91
N PRO A 205 -51.94 18.83 -8.29
CA PRO A 205 -51.69 20.09 -9.04
C PRO A 205 -51.09 21.33 -8.30
N SER A 206 -50.58 22.24 -9.14
CA SER A 206 -50.38 23.71 -9.10
C SER A 206 -50.43 24.59 -7.82
N ALA A 207 -49.31 25.35 -7.67
CA ALA A 207 -49.17 26.81 -7.46
C ALA A 207 -49.45 27.43 -6.05
N PRO A 208 -49.18 28.74 -5.82
CA PRO A 208 -47.89 29.28 -5.33
C PRO A 208 -48.00 30.17 -4.07
N ALA A 209 -46.94 30.31 -3.26
CA ALA A 209 -46.71 31.50 -2.43
C ALA A 209 -45.32 31.48 -1.76
N THR A 210 -44.53 32.51 -2.08
CA THR A 210 -43.84 33.44 -1.17
C THR A 210 -43.70 33.00 0.29
N ASN A 211 -42.46 32.95 0.82
CA ASN A 211 -42.01 33.86 1.87
C ASN A 211 -40.52 33.73 2.18
N SER A 212 -39.94 34.91 2.30
CA SER A 212 -38.60 35.32 2.69
C SER A 212 -38.23 34.99 4.14
N SER A 213 -36.98 34.54 4.36
CA SER A 213 -36.24 34.85 5.58
C SER A 213 -34.74 34.76 5.32
N THR A 214 -34.17 35.95 5.13
CA THR A 214 -32.76 36.30 5.25
C THR A 214 -32.30 36.04 6.69
N ARG A 215 -31.25 35.26 6.87
CA ARG A 215 -30.48 35.19 8.12
C ARG A 215 -29.02 35.49 7.80
N GLU A 216 -28.62 36.67 8.23
CA GLU A 216 -27.24 37.15 8.30
C GLU A 216 -26.46 36.28 9.28
N LEU A 217 -25.24 35.88 8.92
CA LEU A 217 -24.24 35.45 9.89
C LEU A 217 -22.87 36.01 9.50
N ASP A 218 -22.32 36.73 10.45
CA ASP A 218 -21.12 37.55 10.38
C ASP A 218 -19.87 36.77 9.94
N THR A 219 -19.18 37.33 8.94
CA THR A 219 -17.83 36.93 8.55
C THR A 219 -16.83 37.94 9.10
N THR A 220 -16.17 37.60 10.20
CA THR A 220 -15.04 38.36 10.75
C THR A 220 -13.81 38.16 9.86
N THR A 221 -13.54 39.17 9.03
CA THR A 221 -12.36 39.26 8.16
C THR A 221 -11.15 39.74 8.96
N ILE A 222 -10.06 38.97 8.95
CA ILE A 222 -8.74 39.33 9.52
C ILE A 222 -7.90 39.99 8.40
N PRO A 223 -7.28 41.15 8.62
CA PRO A 223 -6.43 41.80 7.60
C PRO A 223 -5.02 41.18 7.56
N ILE A 224 -4.69 40.55 6.43
CA ILE A 224 -3.30 40.15 6.12
C ILE A 224 -2.61 41.32 5.40
N SER A 225 -1.59 41.86 6.06
CA SER A 225 -0.73 42.92 5.55
C SER A 225 0.15 42.43 4.40
N ALA A 226 0.19 43.24 3.34
CA ALA A 226 1.00 43.03 2.15
C ALA A 226 2.50 43.26 2.44
N LEU A 227 3.32 42.25 2.15
CA LEU A 227 4.78 42.37 2.14
C LEU A 227 5.29 42.51 0.70
N LYS A 228 6.08 43.56 0.54
CA LYS A 228 6.72 44.11 -0.66
C LYS A 228 7.81 43.19 -1.21
N PRO A 229 7.93 42.99 -2.53
CA PRO A 229 9.03 42.22 -3.12
C PRO A 229 10.31 43.07 -3.27
N PRO A 230 11.51 42.49 -3.03
CA PRO A 230 12.79 43.13 -3.36
C PRO A 230 13.22 42.90 -4.84
N PRO A 231 13.97 43.85 -5.42
CA PRO A 231 14.43 43.82 -6.81
C PRO A 231 15.70 42.97 -6.97
N GLY A 232 15.85 42.36 -8.16
CA GLY A 232 17.06 41.62 -8.55
C GLY A 232 18.28 42.52 -8.81
N PRO A 233 19.43 41.89 -9.14
CA PRO A 233 20.17 42.38 -10.31
C PRO A 233 20.79 41.27 -11.19
N ASN A 234 20.62 41.46 -12.49
CA ASN A 234 21.61 41.42 -13.59
C ASN A 234 22.62 40.28 -13.71
N ALA A 235 22.34 39.45 -14.72
CA ALA A 235 23.18 39.03 -15.84
C ALA A 235 24.68 39.39 -15.88
N SER A 236 25.49 38.35 -16.15
CA SER A 236 26.72 38.32 -16.97
C SER A 236 26.98 36.83 -17.27
N ASN A 237 26.56 36.25 -18.40
CA ASN A 237 27.15 36.26 -19.75
C ASN A 237 28.62 35.81 -19.84
N VAL A 238 28.96 35.12 -20.95
CA VAL A 238 30.22 34.40 -21.34
C VAL A 238 30.11 32.90 -21.03
N GLY A 239 29.93 31.96 -21.97
CA GLY A 239 30.56 31.74 -23.28
C GLY A 239 31.38 30.45 -23.15
N SER A 240 31.06 29.31 -23.76
CA SER A 240 31.35 29.00 -25.17
C SER A 240 31.19 27.47 -25.40
N ASN A 241 30.72 27.10 -26.61
CA ASN A 241 31.15 25.97 -27.45
C ASN A 241 31.05 24.52 -26.93
N GLN A 242 30.78 23.48 -27.72
CA GLN A 242 30.17 23.23 -29.03
C GLN A 242 30.22 21.69 -29.16
N SER A 243 29.22 21.10 -29.82
CA SER A 243 29.33 19.87 -30.63
C SER A 243 29.65 18.53 -29.94
N ASN A 244 28.64 17.64 -29.90
CA ASN A 244 28.60 16.50 -30.84
C ASN A 244 27.24 15.81 -30.82
N GLN A 245 26.55 15.88 -31.96
CA GLN A 245 25.44 15.03 -32.35
C GLN A 245 25.95 13.64 -32.72
N ILE A 246 25.37 12.56 -32.19
CA ILE A 246 25.23 11.27 -32.91
C ILE A 246 23.91 10.59 -32.49
N LEU A 247 22.94 10.66 -33.41
CA LEU A 247 22.01 9.60 -33.87
C LEU A 247 21.47 8.54 -32.88
N GLY A 248 20.14 8.50 -32.69
CA GLY A 248 19.49 7.29 -32.13
C GLY A 248 18.02 7.41 -31.71
N GLN A 249 17.11 7.41 -32.70
CA GLN A 249 15.71 6.94 -32.63
C GLN A 249 14.79 7.40 -31.48
N GLU A 250 14.02 8.48 -31.74
CA GLU A 250 12.70 8.65 -31.16
C GLU A 250 11.74 7.57 -31.69
N LEU A 251 11.25 6.69 -30.81
CA LEU A 251 10.01 5.95 -31.02
C LEU A 251 8.89 6.69 -30.29
N SER A 252 8.24 7.58 -31.05
CA SER A 252 6.98 8.22 -30.68
C SER A 252 5.86 7.16 -30.64
N LEU A 253 5.64 6.53 -29.49
CA LEU A 253 4.45 5.73 -29.21
C LEU A 253 3.32 6.65 -28.71
N LYS A 254 2.77 7.46 -29.62
CA LYS A 254 1.40 7.96 -29.48
C LYS A 254 0.44 6.81 -29.85
N THR A 255 0.30 5.86 -28.93
CA THR A 255 -0.60 4.72 -29.12
C THR A 255 -2.01 5.12 -28.69
N LEU A 256 -2.95 4.98 -29.64
CA LEU A 256 -4.38 5.20 -29.49
C LEU A 256 -4.92 4.55 -28.21
N ALA A 257 -5.28 5.37 -27.23
CA ALA A 257 -6.10 4.95 -26.10
C ALA A 257 -7.53 4.72 -26.60
N SER A 258 -7.81 3.49 -27.03
CA SER A 258 -9.18 3.04 -27.26
C SER A 258 -9.98 3.19 -25.95
N PRO A 259 -11.17 3.82 -25.94
CA PRO A 259 -11.99 3.98 -24.74
C PRO A 259 -12.36 2.65 -24.07
N THR A 260 -12.33 1.53 -24.82
CA THR A 260 -12.51 0.19 -24.26
C THR A 260 -11.36 -0.23 -23.34
N LEU A 261 -10.10 0.09 -23.67
CA LEU A 261 -8.94 -0.27 -22.84
C LEU A 261 -8.90 0.53 -21.53
N GLN A 262 -9.36 1.78 -21.54
CA GLN A 262 -9.49 2.57 -20.32
C GLN A 262 -10.54 1.97 -19.37
N LEU A 263 -11.66 1.47 -19.91
CA LEU A 263 -12.67 0.77 -19.10
C LEU A 263 -12.12 -0.53 -18.50
N PHE A 264 -11.35 -1.31 -19.25
CA PHE A 264 -10.70 -2.52 -18.73
C PHE A 264 -9.68 -2.21 -17.64
N MET A 265 -8.90 -1.14 -17.77
CA MET A 265 -7.95 -0.73 -16.72
C MET A 265 -8.66 -0.24 -15.46
N LEU A 266 -9.81 0.44 -15.60
CA LEU A 266 -10.62 0.87 -14.46
C LEU A 266 -11.29 -0.30 -13.73
N LEU A 267 -11.74 -1.32 -14.47
CA LEU A 267 -12.46 -2.47 -13.92
C LEU A 267 -11.54 -3.59 -13.41
N SER A 268 -10.28 -3.63 -13.85
CA SER A 268 -9.27 -4.61 -13.41
C SER A 268 -9.12 -4.72 -11.89
N PRO A 269 -8.94 -3.63 -11.11
CA PRO A 269 -8.81 -3.75 -9.65
C PRO A 269 -10.11 -4.23 -8.99
N ILE A 270 -11.27 -3.89 -9.55
CA ILE A 270 -12.58 -4.34 -9.04
C ILE A 270 -12.75 -5.84 -9.30
N ALA A 271 -12.35 -6.32 -10.47
CA ALA A 271 -12.38 -7.75 -10.81
C ALA A 271 -11.43 -8.56 -9.92
N GLY A 272 -10.22 -8.05 -9.65
CA GLY A 272 -9.26 -8.66 -8.73
C GLY A 272 -9.80 -8.74 -7.29
N LEU A 273 -10.39 -7.65 -6.80
CA LEU A 273 -11.02 -7.62 -5.47
C LEU A 273 -12.21 -8.59 -5.38
N LEU A 274 -13.06 -8.65 -6.41
CA LEU A 274 -14.18 -9.59 -6.47
C LEU A 274 -13.71 -11.05 -6.51
N LEU A 275 -12.58 -11.34 -7.17
CA LEU A 275 -11.99 -12.67 -7.20
C LEU A 275 -11.45 -13.07 -5.82
N VAL A 276 -10.77 -12.16 -5.12
CA VAL A 276 -10.27 -12.37 -3.74
C VAL A 276 -11.43 -12.50 -2.75
N LEU A 277 -12.51 -11.76 -2.94
CA LEU A 277 -13.72 -11.92 -2.11
C LEU A 277 -14.43 -13.24 -2.41
N ALA A 278 -14.44 -13.71 -3.65
CA ALA A 278 -15.06 -14.98 -4.05
C ALA A 278 -14.36 -16.21 -3.46
N THR A 279 -13.07 -16.13 -3.11
CA THR A 279 -12.35 -17.25 -2.46
C THR A 279 -12.66 -17.37 -0.97
N ARG A 280 -13.17 -16.33 -0.31
CA ARG A 280 -13.51 -16.38 1.13
C ARG A 280 -14.85 -17.07 1.40
N GLU A 281 -14.80 -18.17 2.16
CA GLU A 281 -15.96 -18.94 2.68
C GLU A 281 -17.14 -18.09 3.20
N PRO A 282 -16.94 -17.06 4.06
CA PRO A 282 -18.06 -16.26 4.58
C PRO A 282 -18.71 -15.37 3.51
N PHE A 283 -17.98 -15.03 2.44
CA PHE A 283 -18.55 -14.28 1.33
C PHE A 283 -19.38 -15.19 0.44
N LYS A 284 -18.98 -16.46 0.22
CA LYS A 284 -19.76 -17.42 -0.59
C LYS A 284 -21.17 -17.65 -0.03
N SER A 285 -21.32 -17.77 1.28
CA SER A 285 -22.64 -17.98 1.91
C SER A 285 -23.54 -16.75 1.77
N ARG A 286 -23.00 -15.55 1.98
CA ARG A 286 -23.71 -14.27 1.81
C ARG A 286 -24.02 -13.96 0.35
N PHE A 287 -23.10 -14.25 -0.55
CA PHE A 287 -23.28 -14.06 -1.98
C PHE A 287 -24.33 -15.03 -2.55
N ARG A 288 -24.38 -16.29 -2.08
CA ARG A 288 -25.50 -17.19 -2.39
C ARG A 288 -26.83 -16.65 -1.86
N ALA A 289 -26.87 -16.15 -0.62
CA ALA A 289 -28.08 -15.56 -0.06
C ALA A 289 -28.54 -14.33 -0.87
N LEU A 290 -27.59 -13.49 -1.30
CA LEU A 290 -27.84 -12.32 -2.16
C LEU A 290 -28.36 -12.74 -3.53
N LEU A 291 -27.77 -13.76 -4.17
CA LEU A 291 -28.22 -14.31 -5.44
C LEU A 291 -29.61 -14.96 -5.34
N SER A 292 -29.98 -15.50 -4.18
CA SER A 292 -31.32 -16.03 -3.91
C SER A 292 -32.37 -14.95 -3.61
N SER A 293 -31.96 -13.70 -3.38
CA SER A 293 -32.89 -12.59 -3.20
C SER A 293 -33.52 -12.16 -4.54
N GLY A 294 -34.70 -11.52 -4.49
CA GLY A 294 -35.40 -10.99 -5.68
C GLY A 294 -34.50 -10.21 -6.66
N PRO A 295 -33.67 -9.23 -6.23
CA PRO A 295 -32.73 -8.56 -7.11
C PRO A 295 -31.55 -9.44 -7.57
N GLY A 296 -31.17 -10.45 -6.78
CA GLY A 296 -30.17 -11.45 -7.17
C GLY A 296 -30.59 -12.29 -8.37
N GLN A 297 -31.87 -12.66 -8.47
CA GLN A 297 -32.39 -13.40 -9.63
C GLN A 297 -32.29 -12.60 -10.93
N PHE A 298 -32.43 -11.29 -10.88
CA PHE A 298 -32.23 -10.43 -12.06
C PHE A 298 -30.78 -10.46 -12.55
N LEU A 299 -29.81 -10.41 -11.65
CA LEU A 299 -28.38 -10.54 -12.00
C LEU A 299 -28.07 -11.91 -12.60
N VAL A 300 -28.67 -12.99 -12.09
CA VAL A 300 -28.54 -14.34 -12.66
C VAL A 300 -29.12 -14.39 -14.07
N LEU A 301 -30.27 -13.76 -14.33
CA LEU A 301 -30.87 -13.69 -15.67
C LEU A 301 -30.01 -12.89 -16.65
N VAL A 302 -29.46 -11.74 -16.22
CA VAL A 302 -28.55 -10.91 -17.04
C VAL A 302 -27.27 -11.68 -17.34
N TRP A 303 -26.68 -12.35 -16.35
CA TRP A 303 -25.48 -13.18 -16.53
C TRP A 303 -25.71 -14.33 -17.52
N ASN A 304 -26.82 -15.06 -17.37
CA ASN A 304 -27.19 -16.12 -18.31
C ASN A 304 -27.36 -15.60 -19.74
N LYS A 305 -27.94 -14.40 -19.92
CA LYS A 305 -28.11 -13.77 -21.24
C LYS A 305 -26.77 -13.33 -21.84
N ILE A 306 -25.84 -12.82 -21.03
CA ILE A 306 -24.47 -12.49 -21.46
C ILE A 306 -23.71 -13.76 -21.87
N CYS A 307 -23.74 -14.81 -21.05
CA CYS A 307 -23.12 -16.10 -21.38
C CYS A 307 -23.72 -16.71 -22.66
N GLN A 308 -25.04 -16.62 -22.85
CA GLN A 308 -25.70 -17.09 -24.05
C GLN A 308 -25.25 -16.28 -25.30
N THR A 309 -25.11 -14.97 -25.16
CA THR A 309 -24.63 -14.09 -26.24
C THR A 309 -23.17 -14.38 -26.60
N ALA A 310 -22.31 -14.60 -25.59
CA ALA A 310 -20.92 -15.01 -25.79
C ALA A 310 -20.83 -16.39 -26.48
N LYS A 311 -21.69 -17.34 -26.11
CA LYS A 311 -21.75 -18.68 -26.72
C LYS A 311 -22.22 -18.64 -28.17
N MET A 312 -23.10 -17.71 -28.54
CA MET A 312 -23.50 -17.53 -29.94
C MET A 312 -22.42 -16.85 -30.80
N GLY A 313 -21.57 -16.00 -30.20
CA GLY A 313 -20.46 -15.34 -30.90
C GLY A 313 -19.28 -16.26 -31.24
N MET A 314 -19.10 -17.37 -30.50
CA MET A 314 -17.99 -18.31 -30.71
C MET A 314 -18.19 -19.30 -31.88
N ASN A 315 -19.37 -19.34 -32.52
CA ASN A 315 -19.67 -20.30 -33.60
C ASN A 315 -19.50 -19.71 -35.01
N VAL A 316 -18.84 -18.56 -35.18
CA VAL A 316 -18.84 -17.80 -36.45
C VAL A 316 -17.52 -17.91 -37.25
N GLN A 317 -16.55 -18.73 -36.84
CA GLN A 317 -15.33 -18.94 -37.66
C GLN A 317 -14.94 -20.41 -37.73
N THR A 318 -15.54 -21.13 -38.68
CA THR A 318 -14.96 -22.31 -39.33
C THR A 318 -15.50 -22.39 -40.76
N PHE A 319 -15.03 -21.51 -41.64
CA PHE A 319 -14.97 -21.70 -43.09
C PHE A 319 -13.81 -20.89 -43.66
#